data_AF-A0A286TAH0-F1
#
_entry.id   AF-A0A286TAH0-F1
#
_cell.length_a   1.000
_cell.length_b   1.000
_cell.length_c   1.000
_cell.angle_alpha   90.00
_cell.angle_beta   90.00
_cell.angle_gamma   90.00
#
_symmetry.space_group_name_H-M   'P 1'
#
loop_
_entity.id
_entity.type
_entity.pdbx_description
1 polymer ?
#
loop_
_entity_poly.entity_id
_entity_poly.type
_entity_poly.pdbx_seq_one_letter_code
_entity_poly.pdbx_strand_id
1 'polypeptide(L)'
;MRHPDADMPERPVGVPDAVWSAVESVRSMPRVTGMRYRELPVPSTLADYGIGVEMECVADDDSRSFGDAHMASGWIMLLYVEHEREDWHSHWRCVAYAQLPLPSDENDGLAPSMYWDGMRSFVDDASLGDVSGTVTVTQNTSFGLAQKGTAGCEMRVSWTPLLAWMAVWTRAARCSAGRDSCSPPANARRSRQLTDEPRLQTQPRGGVPDVTDTLEGFREVCDRLAGAAGPLAADAERASGFRYGHEDWLVQFKREGAGIVLLDPVALTRAGADWGMFNDAVGDAVWILHDSLQDLPGFADIGLAPQALFDTEIAARMLGLHRFGLAAVTEHYLGVTLAKEHSAADWSYRPLPRDWRNYAALDVELLIELRRKMQRELKVQGKDGWADEEFRYALQTGMGPRREHPVPWLRISHINTVSQDHQGLAVAKALWEKRDELARAYDIAPGLLLSDDSIVEAASRKPRNAREFRMIRSLNERVRMRTGGEQDKMFERYAPIQRKVKPSVWRETIRRALELPPSQWPVMPVPVADEEHANAPRSMKLWATRHPQRMRLLQDVRKVVSQIADDTRTPAEIIVKPQILRNLCWTDEPRKRDVAEFLKSQGARDWQVNLIAASVSRVIM
;
A
#
# COMPACT_ATOMS: atom_id res chain seq x y z
N MET A 1 14.48 1.54 60.71
CA MET A 1 15.78 1.08 60.15
C MET A 1 15.53 -0.08 59.18
N ARG A 2 15.42 0.23 57.89
CA ARG A 2 15.94 -0.57 56.76
C ARG A 2 16.34 0.46 55.71
N HIS A 3 17.64 0.51 55.39
CA HIS A 3 18.21 1.32 54.32
C HIS A 3 17.61 0.87 52.97
N PRO A 4 17.27 1.78 52.04
CA PRO A 4 16.94 1.40 50.67
C PRO A 4 18.18 1.41 49.75
N ASP A 5 19.38 1.19 50.28
CA ASP A 5 20.61 0.90 49.52
C ASP A 5 20.90 -0.61 49.57
N ALA A 6 19.94 -1.43 49.17
CA ALA A 6 20.13 -2.88 49.06
C ALA A 6 19.81 -3.32 47.62
N ASP A 7 20.85 -3.81 46.95
CA ASP A 7 20.95 -4.32 45.58
C ASP A 7 20.83 -3.30 44.44
N MET A 8 21.80 -2.37 44.37
CA MET A 8 22.21 -1.82 43.08
C MET A 8 23.08 -2.88 42.38
N PRO A 9 22.64 -3.50 41.27
CA PRO A 9 23.49 -4.43 40.53
C PRO A 9 24.70 -3.67 39.98
N GLU A 10 25.90 -4.24 40.15
CA GLU A 10 27.12 -3.68 39.58
C GLU A 10 26.99 -3.57 38.05
N ARG A 11 27.58 -2.50 37.48
CA ARG A 11 27.60 -2.27 36.04
C ARG A 11 28.17 -3.49 35.31
N PRO A 12 27.45 -4.09 34.34
CA PRO A 12 27.98 -5.18 33.54
C PRO A 12 29.21 -4.74 32.73
N VAL A 13 30.22 -5.61 32.67
CA VAL A 13 31.47 -5.37 31.93
C VAL A 13 31.18 -5.14 30.45
N GLY A 14 31.70 -4.05 29.89
CA GLY A 14 31.59 -3.71 28.45
C GLY A 14 30.42 -2.78 28.08
N VAL A 15 29.50 -2.49 28.99
CA VAL A 15 28.41 -1.51 28.72
C VAL A 15 29.00 -0.10 28.63
N PRO A 16 28.68 0.74 27.62
CA PRO A 16 29.16 2.13 27.53
C PRO A 16 28.67 3.04 28.67
N ASP A 17 29.45 4.09 29.02
CA ASP A 17 29.12 5.01 30.13
C ASP A 17 27.74 5.67 29.93
N ALA A 18 27.46 6.12 28.71
CA ALA A 18 26.20 6.77 28.39
C ALA A 18 24.98 5.83 28.53
N VAL A 19 25.16 4.54 28.25
CA VAL A 19 24.13 3.51 28.44
C VAL A 19 23.90 3.25 29.92
N TRP A 20 24.97 3.15 30.72
CA TRP A 20 24.84 2.95 32.15
C TRP A 20 24.17 4.14 32.85
N SER A 21 24.55 5.37 32.50
CA SER A 21 23.87 6.59 33.00
C SER A 21 22.40 6.63 32.61
N ALA A 22 22.02 6.13 31.43
CA ALA A 22 20.63 6.04 31.03
C ALA A 22 19.84 5.03 31.90
N VAL A 23 20.43 3.87 32.19
CA VAL A 23 19.84 2.87 33.12
C VAL A 23 19.63 3.46 34.52
N GLU A 24 20.62 4.17 35.05
CA GLU A 24 20.53 4.84 36.36
C GLU A 24 19.46 5.94 36.38
N SER A 25 19.32 6.69 35.29
CA SER A 25 18.28 7.72 35.15
C SER A 25 16.87 7.14 35.19
N VAL A 26 16.66 5.99 34.53
CA VAL A 26 15.37 5.29 34.50
C VAL A 26 14.99 4.74 35.87
N ARG A 27 15.98 4.29 36.66
CA ARG A 27 15.73 3.78 38.02
C ARG A 27 15.45 4.89 39.03
N SER A 28 16.01 6.08 38.81
CA SER A 28 15.80 7.28 39.64
C SER A 28 14.61 8.15 39.22
N MET A 29 13.89 7.73 38.17
CA MET A 29 12.67 8.37 37.69
C MET A 29 11.62 8.55 38.81
N PRO A 30 10.99 9.73 38.94
CA PRO A 30 9.83 9.91 39.81
C PRO A 30 8.71 8.94 39.43
N ARG A 31 8.23 8.17 40.40
CA ARG A 31 7.13 7.21 40.21
C ARG A 31 5.80 7.92 40.40
N VAL A 32 4.86 7.70 39.48
CA VAL A 32 3.50 8.24 39.57
C VAL A 32 2.67 7.37 40.52
N THR A 33 1.96 8.00 41.45
CA THR A 33 1.05 7.33 42.37
C THR A 33 -0.07 6.61 41.60
N GLY A 34 -0.38 5.37 41.97
CA GLY A 34 -1.38 4.56 41.26
C GLY A 34 -0.85 3.83 40.02
N MET A 35 0.47 3.84 39.78
CA MET A 35 1.10 3.15 38.66
C MET A 35 2.15 2.14 39.14
N ARG A 36 2.12 0.93 38.57
CA ARG A 36 3.15 -0.10 38.76
C ARG A 36 4.16 -0.01 37.64
N TYR A 37 5.43 -0.20 37.97
CA TYR A 37 6.54 -0.16 37.03
C TYR A 37 7.32 -1.47 37.06
N ARG A 38 7.71 -1.97 35.89
CA ARG A 38 8.54 -3.17 35.75
C ARG A 38 9.62 -2.93 34.69
N GLU A 39 10.89 -3.21 35.00
CA GLU A 39 11.96 -3.16 34.02
C GLU A 39 11.80 -4.30 33.01
N LEU A 40 11.95 -4.02 31.72
CA LEU A 40 11.89 -4.99 30.63
C LEU A 40 13.26 -5.13 29.97
N PRO A 41 13.70 -6.37 29.65
CA PRO A 41 14.89 -6.56 28.85
C PRO A 41 14.64 -6.09 27.42
N VAL A 42 15.63 -5.43 26.83
CA VAL A 42 15.60 -5.06 25.41
C VAL A 42 16.03 -6.26 24.55
N PRO A 43 15.29 -6.59 23.47
CA PRO A 43 15.70 -7.66 22.55
C PRO A 43 17.04 -7.34 21.89
N SER A 44 18.00 -8.28 21.98
CA SER A 44 19.33 -8.15 21.35
C SER A 44 19.29 -8.07 19.82
N THR A 45 18.17 -8.44 19.20
CA THR A 45 17.94 -8.26 17.76
C THR A 45 17.63 -6.81 17.38
N LEU A 46 17.26 -5.97 18.34
CA LEU A 46 16.87 -4.56 18.11
C LEU A 46 18.00 -3.59 18.44
N ALA A 47 18.83 -3.89 19.46
CA ALA A 47 19.89 -3.01 19.93
C ALA A 47 20.99 -3.81 20.65
N ASP A 48 22.23 -3.29 20.65
CA ASP A 48 23.36 -3.87 21.38
C ASP A 48 23.17 -3.72 22.89
N TYR A 49 22.61 -2.57 23.30
CA TYR A 49 22.26 -2.27 24.68
C TYR A 49 20.91 -1.54 24.77
N GLY A 50 20.28 -1.58 25.93
CA GLY A 50 19.07 -0.79 26.17
C GLY A 50 18.37 -1.15 27.47
N ILE A 51 17.35 -0.34 27.80
CA ILE A 51 16.49 -0.55 28.96
C ILE A 51 15.04 -0.28 28.59
N GLY A 52 14.15 -1.19 28.99
CA GLY A 52 12.71 -1.01 28.89
C GLY A 52 12.06 -0.78 30.25
N VAL A 53 10.98 -0.03 30.29
CA VAL A 53 10.09 0.09 31.45
C VAL A 53 8.66 -0.12 31.00
N GLU A 54 8.01 -1.12 31.56
CA GLU A 54 6.58 -1.31 31.50
C GLU A 54 5.91 -0.52 32.63
N MET A 55 4.75 0.04 32.33
CA MET A 55 3.94 0.81 33.24
C MET A 55 2.48 0.35 33.14
N GLU A 56 1.84 0.11 34.28
CA GLU A 56 0.46 -0.37 34.36
C GLU A 56 -0.29 0.40 35.45
N CYS A 57 -1.47 0.93 35.12
CA CYS A 57 -2.33 1.58 36.12
C CYS A 57 -2.93 0.53 37.09
N VAL A 58 -2.83 0.81 38.38
CA VAL A 58 -3.39 -0.03 39.45
C VAL A 58 -4.72 0.56 39.90
N ALA A 59 -5.78 -0.25 39.95
CA ALA A 59 -7.10 0.20 40.38
C ALA A 59 -7.12 0.48 41.89
N ASP A 60 -7.74 1.58 42.32
CA ASP A 60 -8.03 1.84 43.73
C ASP A 60 -9.09 0.84 44.23
N ASP A 61 -8.85 0.26 45.41
CA ASP A 61 -9.61 -0.86 45.98
C ASP A 61 -11.11 -0.54 46.23
N ASP A 62 -11.50 0.74 46.18
CA ASP A 62 -12.89 1.22 46.35
C ASP A 62 -13.74 1.17 45.06
N SER A 63 -13.19 0.76 43.92
CA SER A 63 -13.86 0.81 42.60
C SER A 63 -14.37 -0.55 42.08
N ARG A 64 -14.62 -1.53 42.96
CA ARG A 64 -15.07 -2.89 42.58
C ARG A 64 -16.52 -3.00 42.07
N SER A 65 -17.17 -1.90 41.68
CA SER A 65 -18.57 -1.90 41.20
C SER A 65 -18.77 -1.65 39.70
N PHE A 66 -17.70 -1.52 38.91
CA PHE A 66 -17.80 -1.50 37.45
C PHE A 66 -16.94 -2.60 36.82
N GLY A 67 -17.58 -3.60 36.21
CA GLY A 67 -16.90 -4.72 35.55
C GLY A 67 -16.06 -4.28 34.35
N ASP A 68 -14.89 -4.92 34.22
CA ASP A 68 -14.04 -5.04 33.02
C ASP A 68 -13.74 -3.76 32.22
N ALA A 69 -13.34 -2.68 32.89
CA ALA A 69 -12.57 -1.62 32.20
C ALA A 69 -11.10 -2.07 32.11
N HIS A 70 -10.60 -2.36 30.90
CA HIS A 70 -9.18 -2.60 30.67
C HIS A 70 -8.37 -1.39 31.17
N MET A 71 -7.47 -1.60 32.12
CA MET A 71 -6.64 -0.52 32.66
C MET A 71 -5.61 -0.05 31.62
N ALA A 72 -5.25 1.23 31.66
CA ALA A 72 -4.19 1.75 30.79
C ALA A 72 -2.86 1.08 31.13
N SER A 73 -2.14 0.65 30.10
CA SER A 73 -0.84 0.00 30.22
C SER A 73 0.04 0.34 29.04
N GLY A 74 1.35 0.19 29.19
CA GLY A 74 2.28 0.48 28.12
C GLY A 74 3.71 0.20 28.52
N TRP A 75 4.63 0.41 27.59
CA TRP A 75 6.05 0.34 27.84
C TRP A 75 6.82 1.34 27.00
N ILE A 76 7.99 1.73 27.48
CA ILE A 76 8.96 2.56 26.76
C ILE A 76 10.31 1.86 26.82
N MET A 77 11.04 1.83 25.70
CA MET A 77 12.40 1.30 25.64
C MET A 77 13.34 2.33 25.04
N LEU A 78 14.48 2.49 25.70
CA LEU A 78 15.62 3.21 25.16
C LEU A 78 16.62 2.19 24.62
N LEU A 79 16.92 2.32 23.33
CA LEU A 79 17.76 1.43 22.54
C LEU A 79 19.07 2.14 22.20
N TYR A 80 20.18 1.42 22.30
CA TYR A 80 21.50 1.89 21.94
C TYR A 80 22.25 0.86 21.09
N VAL A 81 22.89 1.33 20.02
CA VAL A 81 23.77 0.55 19.16
C VAL A 81 25.16 1.16 19.13
N GLU A 82 26.19 0.32 19.17
CA GLU A 82 27.59 0.75 19.15
C GLU A 82 27.94 1.45 17.83
N HIS A 83 27.33 0.99 16.74
CA HIS A 83 27.50 1.55 15.41
C HIS A 83 26.25 2.31 15.01
N GLU A 84 26.42 3.56 14.59
CA GLU A 84 25.30 4.41 14.18
C GLU A 84 24.48 3.71 13.10
N ARG A 85 23.17 3.60 13.35
CA ARG A 85 22.23 2.99 12.43
C ARG A 85 21.70 4.04 11.47
N GLU A 86 21.83 3.79 10.18
CA GLU A 86 21.36 4.70 9.13
C GLU A 86 19.85 4.93 9.21
N ASP A 87 19.07 3.94 9.64
CA ASP A 87 17.63 4.07 9.85
C ASP A 87 17.23 4.85 11.11
N TRP A 88 18.18 5.12 12.03
CA TRP A 88 17.97 5.91 13.24
C TRP A 88 18.60 7.31 13.15
N HIS A 89 19.53 7.50 12.20
CA HIS A 89 20.42 8.65 12.11
C HIS A 89 21.07 8.99 13.47
N SER A 90 21.35 7.95 14.27
CA SER A 90 21.85 8.04 15.65
C SER A 90 22.26 6.67 16.19
N HIS A 91 23.09 6.69 17.23
CA HIS A 91 23.34 5.51 18.08
C HIS A 91 22.14 5.15 18.96
N TRP A 92 21.18 6.05 19.10
CA TRP A 92 20.09 5.94 20.04
C TRP A 92 18.74 5.94 19.33
N ARG A 93 17.81 5.13 19.85
CA ARG A 93 16.41 5.17 19.47
C ARG A 93 15.54 4.92 20.67
N CYS A 94 14.45 5.66 20.78
CA CYS A 94 13.40 5.35 21.74
C CYS A 94 12.21 4.74 20.99
N VAL A 95 11.58 3.77 21.62
CA VAL A 95 10.33 3.16 21.14
C VAL A 95 9.37 3.06 22.32
N ALA A 96 8.11 3.43 22.10
CA ALA A 96 7.09 3.30 23.12
C ALA A 96 5.80 2.72 22.56
N TYR A 97 5.10 2.00 23.42
CA TYR A 97 3.78 1.46 23.20
C TYR A 97 2.88 1.86 24.36
N ALA A 98 1.65 2.27 24.06
CA ALA A 98 0.63 2.51 25.07
C ALA A 98 -0.71 1.96 24.60
N GLN A 99 -1.47 1.42 25.53
CA GLN A 99 -2.83 0.96 25.35
C GLN A 99 -3.72 1.61 26.40
N LEU A 100 -4.77 2.29 25.95
CA LEU A 100 -5.71 2.99 26.83
C LEU A 100 -7.15 2.52 26.54
N PRO A 101 -7.97 2.30 27.56
CA PRO A 101 -9.41 2.12 27.35
C PRO A 101 -10.01 3.42 26.80
N LEU A 102 -10.96 3.29 25.87
CA LEU A 102 -11.73 4.40 25.36
C LEU A 102 -13.20 4.30 25.81
N PRO A 103 -13.80 5.39 26.31
CA PRO A 103 -15.24 5.47 26.47
C PRO A 103 -15.93 5.23 25.12
N SER A 104 -17.06 4.50 25.13
CA SER A 104 -17.78 4.15 23.90
C SER A 104 -18.34 5.35 23.12
N ASP A 105 -18.43 6.51 23.76
CA ASP A 105 -18.94 7.78 23.26
C ASP A 105 -17.85 8.73 22.72
N GLU A 106 -16.57 8.50 23.01
CA GLU A 106 -15.42 9.25 22.46
C GLU A 106 -14.84 8.60 21.19
N ASN A 107 -15.48 7.54 20.68
CA ASN A 107 -15.03 6.80 19.50
C ASN A 107 -15.69 7.32 18.21
N ASP A 108 -15.28 8.51 17.78
CA ASP A 108 -15.62 9.08 16.47
C ASP A 108 -14.45 8.97 15.47
N GLY A 109 -14.69 9.33 14.22
CA GLY A 109 -13.65 9.30 13.17
C GLY A 109 -12.46 10.24 13.41
N LEU A 110 -12.54 11.13 14.40
CA LEU A 110 -11.49 12.09 14.77
C LEU A 110 -10.64 11.61 15.94
N ALA A 111 -11.11 10.63 16.71
CA ALA A 111 -10.40 10.09 17.88
C ALA A 111 -8.93 9.72 17.58
N PRO A 112 -8.58 9.01 16.48
CA PRO A 112 -7.17 8.70 16.19
C PRO A 112 -6.31 9.96 16.03
N SER A 113 -6.83 11.00 15.37
CA SER A 113 -6.13 12.27 15.16
C SER A 113 -6.00 13.07 16.46
N MET A 114 -7.03 13.10 17.29
CA MET A 114 -6.98 13.78 18.59
C MET A 114 -5.94 13.18 19.53
N TYR A 115 -5.88 11.84 19.59
CA TYR A 115 -4.87 11.14 20.39
C TYR A 115 -3.46 11.29 19.80
N TRP A 116 -3.33 11.31 18.48
CA TRP A 116 -2.07 11.60 17.80
C TRP A 116 -1.57 13.02 18.10
N ASP A 117 -2.45 14.01 18.02
CA ASP A 117 -2.11 15.42 18.29
C ASP A 117 -1.77 15.66 19.76
N GLY A 118 -2.50 15.02 20.68
CA GLY A 118 -2.16 15.02 22.10
C GLY A 118 -0.77 14.44 22.35
N MET A 119 -0.45 13.29 21.75
CA MET A 119 0.89 12.69 21.87
C MET A 119 1.99 13.57 21.24
N ARG A 120 1.71 14.16 20.07
CA ARG A 120 2.63 15.12 19.44
C ARG A 120 2.90 16.32 20.32
N SER A 121 1.88 16.88 20.99
CA SER A 121 2.11 18.00 21.92
C SER A 121 3.06 17.64 23.07
N PHE A 122 2.98 16.42 23.59
CA PHE A 122 3.91 15.93 24.63
C PHE A 122 5.33 15.69 24.09
N VAL A 123 5.45 15.33 22.82
CA VAL A 123 6.70 15.03 22.13
C VAL A 123 7.39 16.29 21.61
N ASP A 124 6.64 17.25 21.08
CA ASP A 124 7.16 18.50 20.50
C ASP A 124 7.79 19.39 21.57
N ASP A 125 7.23 19.39 22.79
CA ASP A 125 7.84 20.04 23.96
C ASP A 125 9.22 19.45 24.34
N ALA A 126 9.54 18.24 23.88
CA ALA A 126 10.76 17.51 24.23
C ALA A 126 11.92 17.68 23.21
N SER A 127 11.72 18.39 22.09
CA SER A 127 12.76 18.62 21.05
C SER A 127 13.38 17.31 20.52
N LEU A 128 12.59 16.50 19.81
CA LEU A 128 12.98 15.15 19.36
C LEU A 128 13.41 15.12 17.89
N GLY A 129 14.31 14.19 17.54
CA GLY A 129 14.66 13.89 16.15
C GLY A 129 13.83 12.72 15.60
N ASP A 130 13.59 12.68 14.30
CA ASP A 130 13.01 11.54 13.55
C ASP A 130 11.83 10.81 14.23
N VAL A 131 10.84 11.58 14.66
CA VAL A 131 9.60 11.08 15.28
C VAL A 131 8.72 10.39 14.23
N SER A 132 8.25 9.19 14.55
CA SER A 132 7.34 8.39 13.72
C SER A 132 6.43 7.55 14.62
N GLY A 133 5.25 7.18 14.16
CA GLY A 133 4.34 6.37 14.96
C GLY A 133 3.02 6.07 14.28
N THR A 134 2.19 5.31 14.97
CA THR A 134 0.83 4.94 14.58
C THR A 134 -0.08 4.99 15.80
N VAL A 135 -1.29 5.50 15.62
CA VAL A 135 -2.40 5.37 16.58
C VAL A 135 -3.47 4.50 15.94
N THR A 136 -3.88 3.45 16.65
CA THR A 136 -4.90 2.50 16.21
C THR A 136 -6.03 2.49 17.23
N VAL A 137 -7.24 2.80 16.79
CA VAL A 137 -8.44 2.69 17.63
C VAL A 137 -9.15 1.39 17.27
N THR A 138 -9.42 0.56 18.28
CA THR A 138 -10.04 -0.76 18.15
C THR A 138 -11.41 -0.77 18.82
N GLN A 139 -12.37 -1.44 18.17
CA GLN A 139 -13.72 -1.63 18.69
C GLN A 139 -14.06 -3.11 18.75
N ASN A 140 -14.35 -3.60 19.94
CA ASN A 140 -14.77 -4.97 20.19
C ASN A 140 -16.26 -4.99 20.48
N THR A 141 -17.02 -5.64 19.59
CA THR A 141 -18.45 -5.89 19.81
C THR A 141 -18.63 -7.31 20.34
N SER A 142 -19.16 -7.45 21.54
CA SER A 142 -19.45 -8.75 22.16
C SER A 142 -20.85 -9.26 21.77
N PHE A 143 -21.03 -10.59 21.73
CA PHE A 143 -22.33 -11.24 21.47
C PHE A 143 -22.61 -12.29 22.56
N GLY A 144 -23.83 -12.33 23.10
CA GLY A 144 -24.23 -13.21 24.21
C GLY A 144 -24.68 -12.44 25.46
N LEU A 145 -24.65 -13.07 26.63
CA LEU A 145 -25.08 -12.50 27.93
C LEU A 145 -24.19 -11.35 28.45
N ALA A 146 -23.10 -11.03 27.78
CA ALA A 146 -22.25 -9.87 28.11
C ALA A 146 -22.72 -8.64 27.33
N GLN A 147 -23.41 -7.71 28.01
CA GLN A 147 -23.79 -6.42 27.45
C GLN A 147 -22.71 -5.38 27.78
N LYS A 148 -21.79 -5.17 26.85
CA LYS A 148 -21.15 -3.88 26.48
C LYS A 148 -20.00 -4.15 25.51
N GLY A 149 -19.95 -3.38 24.43
CA GLY A 149 -18.76 -3.33 23.57
C GLY A 149 -17.65 -2.57 24.29
N THR A 150 -16.40 -2.93 24.02
CA THR A 150 -15.23 -2.20 24.52
C THR A 150 -14.55 -1.47 23.37
N ALA A 151 -14.07 -0.26 23.64
CA ALA A 151 -13.21 0.48 22.72
C ALA A 151 -11.84 0.68 23.39
N GLY A 152 -10.78 0.66 22.59
CA GLY A 152 -9.41 0.83 23.08
C GLY A 152 -8.55 1.54 22.06
N CYS A 153 -7.63 2.36 22.55
CA CYS A 153 -6.61 3.03 21.75
C CYS A 153 -5.27 2.34 21.97
N GLU A 154 -4.61 1.95 20.88
CA GLU A 154 -3.21 1.50 20.88
C GLU A 154 -2.35 2.55 20.18
N MET A 155 -1.24 2.92 20.81
CA MET A 155 -0.29 3.88 20.28
C MET A 155 1.08 3.21 20.19
N ARG A 156 1.76 3.40 19.06
CA ARG A 156 3.16 3.04 18.87
C ARG A 156 3.90 4.25 18.37
N VAL A 157 5.00 4.60 19.03
CA VAL A 157 5.79 5.76 18.65
C VAL A 157 7.26 5.43 18.75
N SER A 158 8.07 6.04 17.89
CA SER A 158 9.51 5.89 17.88
C SER A 158 10.17 7.17 17.44
N TRP A 159 11.27 7.52 18.08
CA TRP A 159 11.98 8.78 17.86
C TRP A 159 13.45 8.66 18.24
N THR A 160 14.26 9.59 17.74
CA THR A 160 15.67 9.71 18.04
C THR A 160 15.88 10.74 19.15
N PRO A 161 16.57 10.39 20.25
CA PRO A 161 16.86 11.34 21.30
C PRO A 161 17.97 12.32 20.91
N LEU A 162 17.67 13.62 20.87
CA LEU A 162 18.68 14.65 20.58
C LEU A 162 19.49 14.97 21.85
N LEU A 163 20.80 15.15 21.68
CA LEU A 163 21.86 15.20 22.71
C LEU A 163 21.68 16.20 23.89
N ALA A 164 20.62 17.02 23.90
CA ALA A 164 20.24 17.84 25.06
C ALA A 164 19.44 17.07 26.13
N TRP A 165 19.08 15.80 25.89
CA TRP A 165 18.06 15.11 26.68
C TRP A 165 18.50 14.63 28.08
N MET A 166 19.79 14.45 28.35
CA MET A 166 20.22 14.07 29.70
C MET A 166 19.92 15.15 30.77
N ALA A 167 19.62 16.40 30.35
CA ALA A 167 19.26 17.50 31.25
C ALA A 167 17.74 17.81 31.33
N VAL A 168 16.91 17.23 30.45
CA VAL A 168 15.47 17.59 30.35
C VAL A 168 14.58 16.72 31.23
N TRP A 169 15.03 15.53 31.62
CA TRP A 169 14.35 14.68 32.60
C TRP A 169 14.13 15.40 33.95
N THR A 170 15.03 16.32 34.32
CA THR A 170 14.91 17.12 35.56
C THR A 170 13.89 18.27 35.45
N ARG A 171 13.51 18.68 34.22
CA ARG A 171 12.61 19.83 33.98
C ARG A 171 11.15 19.40 33.85
N ALA A 172 10.87 18.27 33.20
CA ALA A 172 9.52 17.70 33.15
C ALA A 172 9.00 17.30 34.55
N ALA A 173 9.90 16.91 35.47
CA ALA A 173 9.56 16.66 36.88
C ALA A 173 9.35 17.93 37.73
N ARG A 174 9.65 19.14 37.22
CA ARG A 174 9.44 20.41 37.93
C ARG A 174 8.25 21.22 37.43
N CYS A 175 7.76 20.97 36.21
CA CYS A 175 6.64 21.72 35.64
C CYS A 175 5.23 21.27 36.12
N SER A 176 5.13 20.20 36.91
CA SER A 176 3.89 19.84 37.61
C SER A 176 3.76 20.46 39.02
N ALA A 177 4.65 21.39 39.38
CA ALA A 177 4.56 22.15 40.63
C ALA A 177 4.77 23.66 40.41
N GLY A 178 3.74 24.33 39.87
CA GLY A 178 3.36 25.71 40.20
C GLY A 178 4.35 26.89 40.05
N ARG A 179 3.90 27.87 39.25
CA ARG A 179 4.16 29.32 39.28
C ARG A 179 5.41 29.88 38.58
N ASP A 180 5.09 30.97 37.87
CA ASP A 180 5.88 32.14 37.52
C ASP A 180 6.47 32.28 36.11
N SER A 181 6.14 33.46 35.58
CA SER A 181 6.34 34.04 34.26
C SER A 181 7.79 34.37 33.95
N CYS A 182 8.25 34.07 32.74
CA CYS A 182 9.37 34.76 32.11
C CYS A 182 9.24 34.75 30.58
N SER A 183 9.07 35.93 30.00
CA SER A 183 9.17 36.22 28.57
C SER A 183 10.63 36.10 28.08
N PRO A 184 10.90 35.69 26.82
CA PRO A 184 12.26 35.67 26.28
C PRO A 184 12.67 37.04 25.69
N PRO A 185 13.99 37.39 25.70
CA PRO A 185 14.48 38.64 25.16
C PRO A 185 14.64 38.60 23.63
N ALA A 186 14.55 39.79 23.04
CA ALA A 186 14.67 40.05 21.61
C ALA A 186 16.13 40.03 21.10
N ASN A 187 16.25 39.76 19.79
CA ASN A 187 17.40 39.92 18.89
C ASN A 187 18.50 38.84 18.85
N ALA A 188 18.34 37.90 17.92
CA ALA A 188 19.45 37.42 17.08
C ALA A 188 18.98 37.37 15.61
N ARG A 189 19.77 37.96 14.72
CA ARG A 189 19.42 38.23 13.32
C ARG A 189 19.38 36.95 12.48
N ARG A 190 18.34 36.89 11.66
CA ARG A 190 17.97 35.89 10.64
C ARG A 190 19.13 35.44 9.74
N SER A 191 19.39 34.13 9.72
CA SER A 191 19.75 33.39 8.51
C SER A 191 18.50 32.62 8.05
N ARG A 192 18.05 32.86 6.81
CA ARG A 192 16.92 32.13 6.20
C ARG A 192 17.39 30.71 5.85
N GLN A 193 17.14 29.74 6.72
CA GLN A 193 17.00 28.34 6.31
C GLN A 193 15.51 28.06 6.16
N LEU A 194 15.09 27.60 4.98
CA LEU A 194 13.73 27.14 4.70
C LEU A 194 13.46 25.87 5.52
N THR A 195 12.89 26.05 6.69
CA THR A 195 12.04 25.06 7.37
C THR A 195 10.65 25.21 6.75
N ASP A 196 10.31 24.44 5.72
CA ASP A 196 8.91 24.36 5.28
C ASP A 196 8.43 22.93 5.58
N GLU A 197 7.60 22.83 6.62
CA GLU A 197 6.73 21.66 6.81
C GLU A 197 5.89 21.43 5.55
N PRO A 198 5.62 20.17 5.17
CA PRO A 198 4.83 19.90 3.98
C PRO A 198 3.44 20.49 4.12
N ARG A 199 3.00 21.24 3.10
CA ARG A 199 1.73 21.95 3.11
C ARG A 199 0.65 21.06 2.50
N LEU A 200 -0.43 20.85 3.25
CA LEU A 200 -1.61 20.15 2.73
C LEU A 200 -2.27 20.98 1.62
N GLN A 201 -2.39 20.40 0.43
CA GLN A 201 -3.19 20.98 -0.64
C GLN A 201 -4.60 20.40 -0.61
N THR A 202 -5.55 21.21 -0.15
CA THR A 202 -6.95 20.78 0.05
C THR A 202 -7.80 20.87 -1.21
N GLN A 203 -7.41 21.69 -2.20
CA GLN A 203 -8.11 21.82 -3.49
C GLN A 203 -7.16 22.30 -4.62
N PRO A 204 -7.52 22.11 -5.90
CA PRO A 204 -6.74 22.63 -7.02
C PRO A 204 -6.68 24.17 -7.03
N ARG A 205 -5.60 24.75 -7.58
CA ARG A 205 -5.44 26.22 -7.65
C ARG A 205 -6.54 26.89 -8.47
N GLY A 206 -7.05 26.20 -9.50
CA GLY A 206 -8.14 26.67 -10.36
C GLY A 206 -9.55 26.44 -9.78
N GLY A 207 -9.67 25.95 -8.55
CA GLY A 207 -10.93 25.48 -7.97
C GLY A 207 -11.30 24.07 -8.40
N VAL A 208 -12.41 23.55 -7.86
CA VAL A 208 -12.90 22.20 -8.17
C VAL A 208 -13.70 22.25 -9.47
N PRO A 209 -13.24 21.61 -10.56
CA PRO A 209 -13.93 21.63 -11.84
C PRO A 209 -15.23 20.80 -11.78
N ASP A 210 -16.19 21.18 -12.61
CA ASP A 210 -17.37 20.35 -12.89
C ASP A 210 -17.04 19.25 -13.91
N VAL A 211 -17.85 18.21 -13.91
CA VAL A 211 -17.70 17.07 -14.83
C VAL A 211 -18.32 17.43 -16.18
N THR A 212 -17.58 17.20 -17.25
CA THR A 212 -18.04 17.38 -18.62
C THR A 212 -18.61 16.04 -19.12
N ASP A 213 -19.92 16.03 -19.36
CA ASP A 213 -20.69 14.85 -19.80
C ASP A 213 -21.52 15.12 -21.07
N THR A 214 -21.34 16.28 -21.72
CA THR A 214 -22.04 16.68 -22.95
C THR A 214 -21.08 16.83 -24.13
N LEU A 215 -21.59 16.65 -25.35
CA LEU A 215 -20.79 16.84 -26.58
C LEU A 215 -20.30 18.28 -26.77
N GLU A 216 -21.11 19.27 -26.40
CA GLU A 216 -20.73 20.68 -26.50
C GLU A 216 -19.56 20.98 -25.56
N GLY A 217 -19.68 20.61 -24.28
CA GLY A 217 -18.58 20.77 -23.32
C GLY A 217 -17.33 19.98 -23.72
N PHE A 218 -17.48 18.80 -24.31
CA PHE A 218 -16.34 18.03 -24.83
C PHE A 218 -15.59 18.75 -25.96
N ARG A 219 -16.30 19.40 -26.89
CA ARG A 219 -15.68 20.21 -27.95
C ARG A 219 -14.97 21.42 -27.37
N GLU A 220 -15.59 22.14 -26.43
CA GLU A 220 -14.94 23.26 -25.74
C GLU A 220 -13.68 22.84 -24.98
N VAL A 221 -13.68 21.65 -24.37
CA VAL A 221 -12.48 21.06 -23.76
C VAL A 221 -11.41 20.82 -24.81
N CYS A 222 -11.74 20.20 -25.95
CA CYS A 222 -10.78 19.95 -27.03
C CYS A 222 -10.19 21.26 -27.57
N ASP A 223 -11.01 22.30 -27.79
CA ASP A 223 -10.55 23.61 -28.26
C ASP A 223 -9.58 24.26 -27.27
N ARG A 224 -9.87 24.19 -25.96
CA ARG A 224 -8.96 24.68 -24.90
C ARG A 224 -7.65 23.90 -24.87
N LEU A 225 -7.70 22.58 -25.04
CA LEU A 225 -6.50 21.73 -25.06
C LEU A 225 -5.64 21.99 -26.30
N ALA A 226 -6.26 22.21 -27.46
CA ALA A 226 -5.58 22.54 -28.71
C ALA A 226 -4.90 23.93 -28.65
N GLY A 227 -5.52 24.89 -27.95
CA GLY A 227 -4.92 26.21 -27.71
C GLY A 227 -3.82 26.23 -26.64
N ALA A 228 -3.64 25.14 -25.90
CA ALA A 228 -2.65 25.02 -24.84
C ALA A 228 -1.36 24.32 -25.32
N ALA A 229 -0.25 24.57 -24.63
CA ALA A 229 1.06 24.03 -24.98
C ALA A 229 1.66 23.22 -23.82
N GLY A 230 2.65 22.39 -24.16
CA GLY A 230 3.36 21.57 -23.17
C GLY A 230 2.68 20.22 -22.91
N PRO A 231 3.15 19.50 -21.87
CA PRO A 231 2.72 18.14 -21.56
C PRO A 231 1.29 18.09 -21.00
N LEU A 232 0.66 16.93 -21.10
CA LEU A 232 -0.67 16.65 -20.59
C LEU A 232 -0.56 15.77 -19.34
N ALA A 233 -0.94 16.28 -18.17
CA ALA A 233 -1.16 15.44 -17.00
C ALA A 233 -2.46 14.65 -17.18
N ALA A 234 -2.45 13.37 -16.86
CA ALA A 234 -3.56 12.45 -17.09
C ALA A 234 -3.70 11.47 -15.93
N ASP A 235 -4.94 11.09 -15.63
CA ASP A 235 -5.29 10.04 -14.67
C ASP A 235 -6.69 9.46 -15.02
N ALA A 236 -7.09 8.37 -14.37
CA ALA A 236 -8.41 7.77 -14.53
C ALA A 236 -8.95 7.10 -13.25
N GLU A 237 -10.27 7.10 -13.11
CA GLU A 237 -10.94 6.48 -11.97
C GLU A 237 -11.87 5.35 -12.38
N ARG A 238 -11.86 4.27 -11.60
CA ARG A 238 -12.61 3.03 -11.88
C ARG A 238 -13.48 2.63 -10.70
N ALA A 239 -14.63 2.05 -10.99
CA ALA A 239 -15.51 1.48 -9.97
C ALA A 239 -15.08 0.06 -9.54
N SER A 240 -13.78 -0.11 -9.26
CA SER A 240 -13.17 -1.41 -8.91
C SER A 240 -13.81 -2.00 -7.66
N GLY A 241 -14.23 -3.26 -7.73
CA GLY A 241 -14.93 -3.94 -6.63
C GLY A 241 -16.43 -3.67 -6.57
N PHE A 242 -16.95 -2.73 -7.37
CA PHE A 242 -18.38 -2.45 -7.52
C PHE A 242 -18.92 -2.93 -8.87
N ARG A 243 -18.25 -2.58 -9.96
CA ARG A 243 -18.60 -2.95 -11.35
C ARG A 243 -17.81 -4.16 -11.85
N TYR A 244 -18.24 -4.72 -12.98
CA TYR A 244 -17.64 -5.93 -13.52
C TYR A 244 -16.25 -5.67 -14.11
N GLY A 245 -16.16 -4.68 -15.01
CA GLY A 245 -14.98 -4.42 -15.81
C GLY A 245 -13.97 -3.50 -15.14
N HIS A 246 -12.97 -3.15 -15.94
CA HIS A 246 -11.96 -2.13 -15.63
C HIS A 246 -12.23 -0.83 -16.43
N GLU A 247 -13.50 -0.60 -16.78
CA GLU A 247 -13.93 0.60 -17.48
C GLU A 247 -13.67 1.83 -16.60
N ASP A 248 -13.14 2.87 -17.22
CA ASP A 248 -12.97 4.16 -16.58
C ASP A 248 -14.33 4.84 -16.47
N TRP A 249 -14.65 5.32 -15.27
CA TRP A 249 -15.87 6.09 -14.98
C TRP A 249 -15.60 7.58 -14.85
N LEU A 250 -14.35 7.99 -14.81
CA LEU A 250 -13.92 9.37 -14.94
C LEU A 250 -12.49 9.37 -15.50
N VAL A 251 -12.19 10.28 -16.41
CA VAL A 251 -10.82 10.55 -16.87
C VAL A 251 -10.48 12.00 -16.61
N GLN A 252 -9.29 12.26 -16.09
CA GLN A 252 -8.87 13.60 -15.69
C GLN A 252 -7.69 14.04 -16.54
N PHE A 253 -7.70 15.31 -16.93
CA PHE A 253 -6.58 15.90 -17.64
C PHE A 253 -6.26 17.29 -17.12
N LYS A 254 -4.98 17.65 -17.19
CA LYS A 254 -4.53 19.03 -16.99
C LYS A 254 -3.45 19.39 -18.01
N ARG A 255 -3.65 20.53 -18.67
CA ARG A 255 -2.64 21.16 -19.53
C ARG A 255 -2.48 22.63 -19.14
N GLU A 256 -1.25 23.13 -19.17
CA GLU A 256 -0.96 24.52 -18.80
C GLU A 256 -1.69 25.48 -19.78
N GLY A 257 -2.54 26.36 -19.24
CA GLY A 257 -3.41 27.25 -20.03
C GLY A 257 -4.83 26.72 -20.29
N ALA A 258 -5.05 25.40 -20.25
CA ALA A 258 -6.39 24.80 -20.43
C ALA A 258 -7.15 24.58 -19.10
N GLY A 259 -6.41 24.49 -17.99
CA GLY A 259 -6.95 24.13 -16.68
C GLY A 259 -7.10 22.62 -16.48
N ILE A 260 -7.76 22.21 -15.41
CA ILE A 260 -8.14 20.81 -15.17
C ILE A 260 -9.49 20.55 -15.82
N VAL A 261 -9.63 19.40 -16.46
CA VAL A 261 -10.88 18.91 -17.03
C VAL A 261 -11.17 17.51 -16.50
N LEU A 262 -12.42 17.30 -16.09
CA LEU A 262 -12.93 16.00 -15.64
C LEU A 262 -13.95 15.55 -16.68
N LEU A 263 -13.69 14.47 -17.41
CA LEU A 263 -14.57 13.97 -18.46
C LEU A 263 -15.26 12.70 -17.98
N ASP A 264 -16.57 12.58 -18.21
CA ASP A 264 -17.32 11.35 -18.01
C ASP A 264 -17.27 10.49 -19.28
N PRO A 265 -16.39 9.47 -19.37
CA PRO A 265 -16.25 8.69 -20.60
C PRO A 265 -17.50 7.89 -20.95
N VAL A 266 -18.28 7.47 -19.96
CA VAL A 266 -19.50 6.67 -20.18
C VAL A 266 -20.59 7.54 -20.79
N ALA A 267 -20.81 8.74 -20.26
CA ALA A 267 -21.81 9.67 -20.80
C ALA A 267 -21.42 10.17 -22.20
N LEU A 268 -20.15 10.56 -22.39
CA LEU A 268 -19.64 11.08 -23.65
C LEU A 268 -19.67 10.04 -24.77
N THR A 269 -19.25 8.80 -24.48
CA THR A 269 -19.29 7.71 -25.47
C THR A 269 -20.73 7.39 -25.86
N ARG A 270 -21.67 7.37 -24.91
CA ARG A 270 -23.11 7.20 -25.22
C ARG A 270 -23.69 8.34 -26.04
N ALA A 271 -23.21 9.57 -25.82
CA ALA A 271 -23.61 10.72 -26.60
C ALA A 271 -22.99 10.73 -28.01
N GLY A 272 -22.01 9.87 -28.30
CA GLY A 272 -21.33 9.79 -29.59
C GLY A 272 -20.13 10.74 -29.71
N ALA A 273 -19.43 11.01 -28.61
CA ALA A 273 -18.18 11.77 -28.64
C ALA A 273 -17.11 11.01 -29.45
N ASP A 274 -16.40 11.73 -30.30
CA ASP A 274 -15.25 11.21 -31.05
C ASP A 274 -13.97 11.53 -30.28
N TRP A 275 -13.39 10.52 -29.63
CA TRP A 275 -12.11 10.64 -28.92
C TRP A 275 -10.92 10.91 -29.85
N GLY A 276 -11.08 10.73 -31.16
CA GLY A 276 -10.13 11.22 -32.16
C GLY A 276 -9.92 12.73 -32.10
N MET A 277 -10.98 13.51 -31.83
CA MET A 277 -10.88 14.96 -31.63
C MET A 277 -9.98 15.32 -30.44
N PHE A 278 -10.04 14.52 -29.37
CA PHE A 278 -9.18 14.70 -28.21
C PHE A 278 -7.72 14.40 -28.56
N ASN A 279 -7.47 13.32 -29.30
CA ASN A 279 -6.13 12.98 -29.77
C ASN A 279 -5.54 14.08 -30.66
N ASP A 280 -6.32 14.63 -31.59
CA ASP A 280 -5.90 15.72 -32.48
C ASP A 280 -5.59 17.01 -31.69
N ALA A 281 -6.40 17.33 -30.68
CA ALA A 281 -6.19 18.51 -29.82
C ALA A 281 -4.92 18.39 -28.95
N VAL A 282 -4.59 17.17 -28.49
CA VAL A 282 -3.40 16.92 -27.67
C VAL A 282 -2.14 16.80 -28.52
N GLY A 283 -2.22 16.15 -29.69
CA GLY A 283 -1.13 15.96 -30.62
C GLY A 283 -0.01 15.06 -30.07
N ASP A 284 1.23 15.48 -30.27
CA ASP A 284 2.46 14.77 -29.85
C ASP A 284 2.90 15.09 -28.41
N ALA A 285 2.02 15.71 -27.61
CA ALA A 285 2.33 16.06 -26.24
C ALA A 285 2.72 14.85 -25.41
N VAL A 286 3.66 15.04 -24.48
CA VAL A 286 4.01 14.02 -23.49
C VAL A 286 2.90 13.89 -22.46
N TRP A 287 2.37 12.69 -22.30
CA TRP A 287 1.40 12.36 -21.27
C TRP A 287 2.13 12.05 -19.96
N ILE A 288 1.68 12.64 -18.86
CA ILE A 288 2.25 12.44 -17.53
C ILE A 288 1.24 11.65 -16.72
N LEU A 289 1.63 10.45 -16.31
CA LEU A 289 0.82 9.56 -15.49
C LEU A 289 1.60 9.14 -14.24
N HIS A 290 0.91 8.56 -13.27
CA HIS A 290 1.49 7.89 -12.11
C HIS A 290 1.03 6.43 -12.10
N ASP A 291 1.94 5.46 -12.15
CA ASP A 291 1.61 4.03 -12.35
C ASP A 291 0.80 3.80 -13.65
N SER A 292 1.34 4.26 -14.77
CA SER A 292 0.66 4.33 -16.08
C SER A 292 0.06 3.01 -16.56
N LEU A 293 0.58 1.87 -16.13
CA LEU A 293 0.08 0.55 -16.51
C LEU A 293 -1.34 0.27 -15.98
N GLN A 294 -1.82 1.04 -14.99
CA GLN A 294 -3.21 0.97 -14.55
C GLN A 294 -4.15 1.64 -15.55
N ASP A 295 -3.76 2.78 -16.12
CA ASP A 295 -4.67 3.65 -16.87
C ASP A 295 -4.60 3.55 -18.38
N LEU A 296 -3.41 3.28 -18.92
CA LEU A 296 -3.22 3.12 -20.36
C LEU A 296 -4.21 2.11 -21.00
N PRO A 297 -4.55 0.97 -20.38
CA PRO A 297 -5.55 0.06 -20.95
C PRO A 297 -6.95 0.68 -21.04
N GLY A 298 -7.36 1.48 -20.04
CA GLY A 298 -8.66 2.16 -20.05
C GLY A 298 -8.72 3.28 -21.09
N PHE A 299 -7.62 4.02 -21.23
CA PHE A 299 -7.43 5.00 -22.31
C PHE A 299 -7.51 4.35 -23.69
N ALA A 300 -6.88 3.19 -23.89
CA ALA A 300 -6.99 2.42 -25.13
C ALA A 300 -8.43 1.96 -25.41
N ASP A 301 -9.17 1.52 -24.38
CA ASP A 301 -10.56 1.06 -24.50
C ASP A 301 -11.49 2.16 -25.05
N ILE A 302 -11.24 3.44 -24.72
CA ILE A 302 -12.01 4.59 -25.22
C ILE A 302 -11.41 5.26 -26.47
N GLY A 303 -10.29 4.75 -26.99
CA GLY A 303 -9.67 5.24 -28.23
C GLY A 303 -8.70 6.43 -28.04
N LEU A 304 -8.26 6.72 -26.82
CA LEU A 304 -7.17 7.66 -26.60
C LEU A 304 -5.84 7.06 -27.07
N ALA A 305 -4.97 7.89 -27.65
CA ALA A 305 -3.74 7.45 -28.30
C ALA A 305 -2.51 8.30 -27.88
N PRO A 306 -2.04 8.18 -26.63
CA PRO A 306 -0.80 8.84 -26.19
C PRO A 306 0.40 8.44 -27.06
N GLN A 307 1.14 9.42 -27.56
CA GLN A 307 2.34 9.19 -28.39
C GLN A 307 3.65 9.16 -27.59
N ALA A 308 3.66 9.81 -26.43
CA ALA A 308 4.81 9.88 -25.54
C ALA A 308 4.35 9.86 -24.07
N LEU A 309 5.16 9.25 -23.21
CA LEU A 309 4.84 9.02 -21.81
C LEU A 309 5.97 9.54 -20.90
N PHE A 310 5.58 10.08 -19.75
CA PHE A 310 6.43 10.27 -18.58
C PHE A 310 5.70 9.69 -17.38
N ASP A 311 6.17 8.55 -16.87
CA ASP A 311 5.57 7.90 -15.72
C ASP A 311 6.32 8.32 -14.44
N THR A 312 5.61 9.01 -13.56
CA THR A 312 6.17 9.52 -12.30
C THR A 312 6.44 8.42 -11.27
N GLU A 313 5.73 7.28 -11.27
CA GLU A 313 6.08 6.16 -10.39
C GLU A 313 7.38 5.50 -10.87
N ILE A 314 7.47 5.19 -12.16
CA ILE A 314 8.68 4.57 -12.75
C ILE A 314 9.91 5.47 -12.48
N ALA A 315 9.76 6.78 -12.70
CA ALA A 315 10.82 7.73 -12.41
C ALA A 315 11.19 7.75 -10.93
N ALA A 316 10.22 7.76 -10.01
CA ALA A 316 10.48 7.78 -8.56
C ALA A 316 11.26 6.53 -8.12
N ARG A 317 10.86 5.35 -8.58
CA ARG A 317 11.53 4.08 -8.24
C ARG A 317 12.93 4.03 -8.82
N MET A 318 13.13 4.51 -10.05
CA MET A 318 14.46 4.59 -10.68
C MET A 318 15.40 5.58 -9.97
N LEU A 319 14.84 6.66 -9.41
CA LEU A 319 15.56 7.63 -8.58
C LEU A 319 15.82 7.13 -7.14
N GLY A 320 15.33 5.94 -6.78
CA GLY A 320 15.61 5.30 -5.50
C GLY A 320 14.62 5.63 -4.39
N LEU A 321 13.46 6.22 -4.68
CA LEU A 321 12.46 6.51 -3.65
C LEU A 321 11.83 5.21 -3.12
N HIS A 322 11.91 5.00 -1.80
CA HIS A 322 11.27 3.87 -1.12
C HIS A 322 9.74 3.98 -1.06
N ARG A 323 9.23 5.21 -0.92
CA ARG A 323 7.79 5.53 -0.98
C ARG A 323 7.51 6.21 -2.31
N PHE A 324 6.87 5.48 -3.22
CA PHE A 324 6.71 5.89 -4.62
C PHE A 324 5.26 6.17 -5.02
N GLY A 325 4.29 6.08 -4.12
CA GLY A 325 2.92 6.49 -4.41
C GLY A 325 2.78 8.02 -4.52
N LEU A 326 1.81 8.50 -5.30
CA LEU A 326 1.68 9.90 -5.71
C LEU A 326 1.85 10.90 -4.56
N ALA A 327 1.10 10.76 -3.47
CA ALA A 327 1.18 11.65 -2.31
C ALA A 327 2.59 11.72 -1.67
N ALA A 328 3.33 10.60 -1.66
CA ALA A 328 4.70 10.59 -1.14
C ALA A 328 5.69 11.26 -2.11
N VAL A 329 5.47 11.09 -3.42
CA VAL A 329 6.29 11.72 -4.46
C VAL A 329 6.05 13.23 -4.52
N THR A 330 4.79 13.69 -4.39
CA THR A 330 4.47 15.13 -4.29
C THR A 330 5.06 15.75 -3.03
N GLU A 331 4.99 15.06 -1.89
CA GLU A 331 5.58 15.55 -0.64
C GLU A 331 7.09 15.69 -0.78
N HIS A 332 7.77 14.66 -1.31
CA HIS A 332 9.22 14.67 -1.49
C HIS A 332 9.69 15.79 -2.44
N TYR A 333 9.08 15.91 -3.62
CA TYR A 333 9.56 16.85 -4.64
C TYR A 333 9.05 18.27 -4.47
N LEU A 334 7.82 18.43 -3.97
CA LEU A 334 7.11 19.72 -3.95
C LEU A 334 6.85 20.24 -2.53
N GLY A 335 7.06 19.42 -1.49
CA GLY A 335 6.66 19.78 -0.13
C GLY A 335 5.14 19.89 0.01
N VAL A 336 4.39 19.15 -0.80
CA VAL A 336 2.91 19.18 -0.82
C VAL A 336 2.34 17.81 -0.49
N THR A 337 1.51 17.75 0.54
CA THR A 337 0.76 16.56 0.92
C THR A 337 -0.61 16.58 0.25
N LEU A 338 -1.01 15.46 -0.34
CA LEU A 338 -2.37 15.23 -0.86
C LEU A 338 -3.13 14.33 0.13
N ALA A 339 -4.36 14.69 0.46
CA ALA A 339 -5.21 13.85 1.29
C ALA A 339 -5.67 12.62 0.49
N LYS A 340 -5.42 11.42 1.03
CA LYS A 340 -5.83 10.14 0.41
C LYS A 340 -7.25 9.78 0.79
N GLU A 341 -8.21 10.55 0.32
CA GLU A 341 -9.63 10.29 0.55
C GLU A 341 -10.30 9.80 -0.75
N HIS A 342 -11.24 8.86 -0.68
CA HIS A 342 -12.04 8.39 -1.84
C HIS A 342 -11.37 7.51 -2.90
N SER A 343 -10.13 7.05 -2.73
CA SER A 343 -9.49 6.10 -3.68
C SER A 343 -10.21 4.76 -3.87
N ALA A 344 -11.05 4.36 -2.90
CA ALA A 344 -11.88 3.14 -2.96
C ALA A 344 -13.37 3.45 -3.17
N ALA A 345 -13.70 4.58 -3.81
CA ALA A 345 -15.07 4.98 -4.07
C ALA A 345 -15.72 4.21 -5.24
N ASP A 346 -17.06 4.16 -5.25
CA ASP A 346 -17.81 3.68 -6.42
C ASP A 346 -17.94 4.82 -7.44
N TRP A 347 -16.90 5.00 -8.25
CA TRP A 347 -16.83 6.05 -9.28
C TRP A 347 -17.93 5.98 -10.34
N SER A 348 -18.77 4.93 -10.34
CA SER A 348 -19.97 4.89 -11.17
C SER A 348 -21.15 5.71 -10.62
N TYR A 349 -21.00 6.32 -9.44
CA TYR A 349 -22.01 7.18 -8.84
C TYR A 349 -22.25 8.45 -9.68
N ARG A 350 -23.51 8.85 -9.84
CA ARG A 350 -23.92 10.06 -10.56
C ARG A 350 -25.08 10.78 -9.85
N PRO A 351 -25.08 12.13 -9.77
CA PRO A 351 -23.96 13.02 -10.12
C PRO A 351 -22.78 12.83 -9.16
N LEU A 352 -21.54 13.09 -9.62
CA LEU A 352 -20.35 12.92 -8.80
C LEU A 352 -20.29 13.98 -7.68
N PRO A 353 -20.12 13.59 -6.39
CA PRO A 353 -19.99 14.53 -5.28
C PRO A 353 -18.81 15.50 -5.46
N ARG A 354 -18.91 16.71 -4.89
CA ARG A 354 -17.85 17.72 -4.96
C ARG A 354 -16.51 17.22 -4.44
N ASP A 355 -16.51 16.47 -3.34
CA ASP A 355 -15.27 16.00 -2.70
C ASP A 355 -14.55 14.95 -3.56
N TRP A 356 -15.30 14.14 -4.32
CA TRP A 356 -14.73 13.18 -5.27
C TRP A 356 -14.16 13.89 -6.50
N ARG A 357 -14.85 14.92 -7.01
CA ARG A 357 -14.31 15.78 -8.08
C ARG A 357 -13.03 16.49 -7.63
N ASN A 358 -12.98 16.93 -6.37
CA ASN A 358 -11.81 17.56 -5.78
C ASN A 358 -10.63 16.59 -5.71
N TYR A 359 -10.86 15.37 -5.23
CA TYR A 359 -9.85 14.31 -5.21
C TYR A 359 -9.29 14.03 -6.61
N ALA A 360 -10.17 13.70 -7.57
CA ALA A 360 -9.76 13.41 -8.94
C ALA A 360 -9.00 14.59 -9.60
N ALA A 361 -9.40 15.83 -9.30
CA ALA A 361 -8.71 17.00 -9.82
C ALA A 361 -7.32 17.22 -9.19
N LEU A 362 -7.12 16.83 -7.93
CA LEU A 362 -5.83 16.93 -7.24
C LEU A 362 -4.79 15.94 -7.78
N ASP A 363 -5.22 14.76 -8.24
CA ASP A 363 -4.29 13.74 -8.75
C ASP A 363 -3.56 14.18 -10.03
N VAL A 364 -4.18 15.04 -10.85
CA VAL A 364 -3.53 15.66 -12.03
C VAL A 364 -2.95 17.06 -11.78
N GLU A 365 -3.28 17.69 -10.64
CA GLU A 365 -2.94 19.09 -10.35
C GLU A 365 -1.43 19.36 -10.36
N LEU A 366 -0.62 18.41 -9.88
CA LEU A 366 0.82 18.63 -9.64
C LEU A 366 1.75 17.82 -10.56
N LEU A 367 1.21 17.01 -11.47
CA LEU A 367 2.01 16.11 -12.31
C LEU A 367 2.95 16.86 -13.26
N ILE A 368 2.56 18.04 -13.77
CA ILE A 368 3.41 18.87 -14.64
C ILE A 368 4.64 19.38 -13.87
N GLU A 369 4.44 19.90 -12.66
CA GLU A 369 5.53 20.33 -11.77
C GLU A 369 6.42 19.17 -11.33
N LEU A 370 5.82 18.02 -11.01
CA LEU A 370 6.55 16.79 -10.70
C LEU A 370 7.48 16.38 -11.83
N ARG A 371 6.95 16.23 -13.06
CA ARG A 371 7.75 15.91 -14.24
C ARG A 371 8.94 16.85 -14.40
N ARG A 372 8.73 18.16 -14.23
CA ARG A 372 9.83 19.14 -14.35
C ARG A 372 10.96 18.88 -13.35
N LYS A 373 10.64 18.52 -12.10
CA LYS A 373 11.66 18.21 -11.08
C LYS A 373 12.33 16.86 -11.31
N MET A 374 11.53 15.82 -11.54
CA MET A 374 12.03 14.46 -11.72
C MET A 374 12.87 14.32 -12.98
N GLN A 375 12.46 14.95 -14.10
CA GLN A 375 13.26 14.96 -15.32
C GLN A 375 14.64 15.61 -15.14
N ARG A 376 14.73 16.67 -14.32
CA ARG A 376 16.03 17.29 -14.00
C ARG A 376 16.88 16.34 -13.17
N GLU A 377 16.30 15.69 -12.17
CA GLU A 377 17.05 14.76 -11.33
C GLU A 377 17.51 13.52 -12.10
N LEU A 378 16.67 12.95 -12.95
CA LEU A 378 17.04 11.84 -13.85
C LEU A 378 18.27 12.22 -14.69
N LYS A 379 18.31 13.44 -15.24
CA LYS A 379 19.46 13.94 -16.00
C LYS A 379 20.71 14.09 -15.13
N VAL A 380 20.56 14.64 -13.92
CA VAL A 380 21.68 14.80 -12.97
C VAL A 380 22.25 13.44 -12.55
N GLN A 381 21.41 12.43 -12.36
CA GLN A 381 21.83 11.07 -12.03
C GLN A 381 22.27 10.25 -13.26
N GLY A 382 22.16 10.78 -14.48
CA GLY A 382 22.49 10.07 -15.73
C GLY A 382 21.54 8.91 -16.07
N LYS A 383 20.31 8.95 -15.57
CA LYS A 383 19.28 7.91 -15.70
C LYS A 383 18.15 8.29 -16.67
N ASP A 384 18.24 9.43 -17.35
CA ASP A 384 17.19 9.91 -18.26
C ASP A 384 17.01 9.00 -19.48
N GLY A 385 18.09 8.44 -20.03
CA GLY A 385 18.00 7.42 -21.09
C GLY A 385 17.33 6.12 -20.62
N TRP A 386 17.59 5.70 -19.37
CA TRP A 386 16.95 4.52 -18.78
C TRP A 386 15.45 4.76 -18.62
N ALA A 387 15.08 5.92 -18.08
CA ALA A 387 13.69 6.31 -17.89
C ALA A 387 12.92 6.37 -19.22
N ASP A 388 13.52 6.93 -20.27
CA ASP A 388 12.90 6.98 -21.61
C ASP A 388 12.60 5.58 -22.17
N GLU A 389 13.52 4.62 -22.02
CA GLU A 389 13.29 3.23 -22.39
C GLU A 389 12.16 2.59 -21.58
N GLU A 390 12.09 2.84 -20.26
CA GLU A 390 10.99 2.34 -19.42
C GLU A 390 9.65 2.96 -19.81
N PHE A 391 9.60 4.26 -20.11
CA PHE A 391 8.37 4.94 -20.52
C PHE A 391 7.86 4.41 -21.85
N ARG A 392 8.73 4.22 -22.84
CA ARG A 392 8.34 3.61 -24.12
C ARG A 392 7.83 2.19 -23.94
N TYR A 393 8.49 1.40 -23.09
CA TYR A 393 8.05 0.05 -22.78
C TYR A 393 6.68 0.03 -22.08
N ALA A 394 6.47 0.91 -21.09
CA ALA A 394 5.21 1.04 -20.37
C ALA A 394 4.07 1.48 -21.31
N LEU A 395 4.33 2.47 -22.16
CA LEU A 395 3.39 2.95 -23.18
C LEU A 395 2.98 1.83 -24.13
N GLN A 396 3.95 1.13 -24.73
CA GLN A 396 3.68 0.02 -25.65
C GLN A 396 2.92 -1.13 -24.98
N THR A 397 3.27 -1.45 -23.73
CA THR A 397 2.65 -2.55 -22.99
C THR A 397 1.25 -2.20 -22.53
N GLY A 398 1.05 -1.00 -21.98
CA GLY A 398 -0.20 -0.53 -21.42
C GLY A 398 -1.26 -0.24 -22.50
N MET A 399 -0.84 0.26 -23.66
CA MET A 399 -1.73 0.44 -24.83
C MET A 399 -1.98 -0.86 -25.60
N GLY A 400 -1.26 -1.93 -25.26
CA GLY A 400 -1.43 -3.24 -25.88
C GLY A 400 -2.64 -4.00 -25.31
N PRO A 401 -3.02 -5.13 -25.93
CA PRO A 401 -4.11 -5.97 -25.42
C PRO A 401 -3.85 -6.42 -23.98
N ARG A 402 -4.87 -6.34 -23.12
CA ARG A 402 -4.81 -6.85 -21.74
C ARG A 402 -4.47 -8.34 -21.77
N ARG A 403 -3.45 -8.73 -21.00
CA ARG A 403 -3.04 -10.14 -20.87
C ARG A 403 -3.95 -10.85 -19.88
N GLU A 404 -4.89 -11.63 -20.38
CA GLU A 404 -5.70 -12.49 -19.52
C GLU A 404 -4.87 -13.64 -18.93
N HIS A 405 -5.25 -14.06 -17.73
CA HIS A 405 -4.63 -15.24 -17.14
C HIS A 405 -5.03 -16.47 -17.97
N PRO A 406 -4.09 -17.38 -18.35
CA PRO A 406 -4.41 -18.53 -19.21
C PRO A 406 -5.53 -19.43 -18.67
N VAL A 407 -5.69 -19.46 -17.34
CA VAL A 407 -6.75 -20.21 -16.66
C VAL A 407 -7.38 -19.34 -15.57
N PRO A 408 -8.33 -18.44 -15.89
CA PRO A 408 -8.79 -17.39 -14.97
C PRO A 408 -9.42 -17.90 -13.66
N TRP A 409 -10.14 -19.02 -13.72
CA TRP A 409 -10.81 -19.61 -12.55
C TRP A 409 -9.83 -20.10 -11.46
N LEU A 410 -8.54 -20.28 -11.77
CA LEU A 410 -7.53 -20.61 -10.76
C LEU A 410 -7.18 -19.44 -9.83
N ARG A 411 -7.70 -18.23 -10.10
CA ARG A 411 -7.56 -17.07 -9.21
C ARG A 411 -8.54 -17.09 -8.02
N ILE A 412 -9.42 -18.09 -7.93
CA ILE A 412 -10.30 -18.26 -6.76
C ILE A 412 -9.44 -18.37 -5.50
N SER A 413 -9.70 -17.52 -4.53
CA SER A 413 -9.02 -17.54 -3.24
C SER A 413 -9.24 -18.89 -2.55
N HIS A 414 -8.19 -19.46 -1.94
CA HIS A 414 -8.23 -20.77 -1.27
C HIS A 414 -8.58 -21.97 -2.16
N ILE A 415 -8.46 -21.86 -3.49
CA ILE A 415 -8.68 -22.99 -4.42
C ILE A 415 -7.78 -24.20 -4.14
N ASN A 416 -6.62 -23.96 -3.52
CA ASN A 416 -5.68 -25.01 -3.13
C ASN A 416 -6.27 -26.03 -2.13
N THR A 417 -7.29 -25.65 -1.36
CA THR A 417 -8.00 -26.54 -0.40
C THR A 417 -8.71 -27.71 -1.08
N VAL A 418 -9.13 -27.53 -2.34
CA VAL A 418 -9.79 -28.55 -3.16
C VAL A 418 -8.90 -29.05 -4.30
N SER A 419 -7.60 -28.73 -4.27
CA SER A 419 -6.65 -29.03 -5.38
C SER A 419 -6.51 -30.51 -5.70
N GLN A 420 -6.71 -31.40 -4.73
CA GLN A 420 -6.63 -32.86 -4.89
C GLN A 420 -8.00 -33.50 -5.22
N ASP A 421 -9.06 -32.70 -5.25
CA ASP A 421 -10.42 -33.16 -5.47
C ASP A 421 -10.91 -32.68 -6.85
N HIS A 422 -10.67 -33.50 -7.87
CA HIS A 422 -10.99 -33.13 -9.26
C HIS A 422 -12.48 -32.84 -9.48
N GLN A 423 -13.38 -33.54 -8.80
CA GLN A 423 -14.81 -33.24 -8.87
C GLN A 423 -15.13 -31.93 -8.14
N GLY A 424 -14.47 -31.64 -7.01
CA GLY A 424 -14.51 -30.34 -6.34
C GLY A 424 -14.03 -29.20 -7.25
N LEU A 425 -12.93 -29.39 -7.98
CA LEU A 425 -12.43 -28.44 -8.97
C LEU A 425 -13.42 -28.23 -10.12
N ALA A 426 -14.12 -29.29 -10.56
CA ALA A 426 -15.19 -29.16 -11.57
C ALA A 426 -16.32 -28.25 -11.06
N VAL A 427 -16.74 -28.41 -9.81
CA VAL A 427 -17.75 -27.54 -9.17
C VAL A 427 -17.24 -26.11 -9.04
N ALA A 428 -16.01 -25.91 -8.57
CA ALA A 428 -15.42 -24.58 -8.41
C ALA A 428 -15.30 -23.82 -9.74
N LYS A 429 -14.80 -24.51 -10.78
CA LYS A 429 -14.71 -23.98 -12.14
C LYS A 429 -16.09 -23.57 -12.68
N ALA A 430 -17.07 -24.47 -12.62
CA ALA A 430 -18.42 -24.20 -13.14
C ALA A 430 -19.10 -23.02 -12.41
N LEU A 431 -18.95 -22.92 -11.09
CA LEU A 431 -19.47 -21.80 -10.31
C LEU A 431 -18.77 -20.48 -10.67
N TRP A 432 -17.45 -20.50 -10.86
CA TRP A 432 -16.70 -19.32 -11.28
C TRP A 432 -17.13 -18.85 -12.68
N GLU A 433 -17.24 -19.75 -13.65
CA GLU A 433 -17.66 -19.43 -15.02
C GLU A 433 -19.08 -18.86 -15.01
N LYS A 434 -20.00 -19.47 -14.26
CA LYS A 434 -21.37 -18.95 -14.16
C LYS A 434 -21.43 -17.59 -13.46
N ARG A 435 -20.61 -17.40 -12.42
CA ARG A 435 -20.50 -16.11 -11.72
C ARG A 435 -19.97 -15.04 -12.65
N ASP A 436 -18.92 -15.31 -13.41
CA ASP A 436 -18.32 -14.38 -14.37
C ASP A 436 -19.31 -13.99 -15.48
N GLU A 437 -20.02 -14.96 -16.05
CA GLU A 437 -21.09 -14.73 -17.05
C GLU A 437 -22.16 -13.76 -16.53
N LEU A 438 -22.68 -14.00 -15.33
CA LEU A 438 -23.73 -13.17 -14.72
C LEU A 438 -23.19 -11.81 -14.28
N ALA A 439 -21.97 -11.76 -13.76
CA ALA A 439 -21.30 -10.53 -13.35
C ALA A 439 -21.13 -9.58 -14.53
N ARG A 440 -20.68 -10.11 -15.68
CA ARG A 440 -20.60 -9.39 -16.95
C ARG A 440 -21.96 -8.92 -17.44
N ALA A 441 -22.96 -9.82 -17.45
CA ALA A 441 -24.29 -9.50 -17.95
C ALA A 441 -25.04 -8.43 -17.14
N TYR A 442 -24.77 -8.35 -15.83
CA TYR A 442 -25.40 -7.37 -14.94
C TYR A 442 -24.50 -6.18 -14.58
N ASP A 443 -23.28 -6.12 -15.13
CA ASP A 443 -22.25 -5.14 -14.81
C ASP A 443 -22.08 -4.90 -13.29
N ILE A 444 -21.67 -5.97 -12.60
CA ILE A 444 -21.44 -5.97 -11.15
C ILE A 444 -20.19 -6.79 -10.84
N ALA A 445 -19.43 -6.37 -9.82
CA ALA A 445 -18.23 -7.11 -9.42
C ALA A 445 -18.57 -8.58 -9.08
N PRO A 446 -17.80 -9.57 -9.58
CA PRO A 446 -18.11 -10.99 -9.39
C PRO A 446 -18.28 -11.37 -7.90
N GLY A 447 -17.43 -10.84 -7.02
CA GLY A 447 -17.46 -11.09 -5.58
C GLY A 447 -18.76 -10.64 -4.90
N LEU A 448 -19.49 -9.68 -5.47
CA LEU A 448 -20.80 -9.25 -4.97
C LEU A 448 -21.93 -10.23 -5.34
N LEU A 449 -21.78 -11.06 -6.37
CA LEU A 449 -22.78 -12.08 -6.71
C LEU A 449 -22.60 -13.37 -5.91
N LEU A 450 -21.34 -13.80 -5.76
CA LEU A 450 -20.98 -15.03 -5.05
C LEU A 450 -19.52 -14.91 -4.58
N SER A 451 -19.27 -15.04 -3.29
CA SER A 451 -17.90 -14.94 -2.75
C SER A 451 -17.05 -16.16 -3.11
N ASP A 452 -15.73 -15.98 -3.18
CA ASP A 452 -14.79 -17.08 -3.40
C ASP A 452 -14.92 -18.16 -2.31
N ASP A 453 -15.07 -17.76 -1.04
CA ASP A 453 -15.29 -18.69 0.08
C ASP A 453 -16.54 -19.56 -0.13
N SER A 454 -17.62 -18.99 -0.67
CA SER A 454 -18.85 -19.74 -0.96
C SER A 454 -18.61 -20.77 -2.07
N ILE A 455 -17.80 -20.44 -3.07
CA ILE A 455 -17.41 -21.36 -4.15
C ILE A 455 -16.60 -22.53 -3.57
N VAL A 456 -15.61 -22.24 -2.72
CA VAL A 456 -14.75 -23.25 -2.09
C VAL A 456 -15.56 -24.14 -1.13
N GLU A 457 -16.48 -23.56 -0.34
CA GLU A 457 -17.37 -24.32 0.55
C GLU A 457 -18.28 -25.27 -0.25
N ALA A 458 -18.87 -24.79 -1.36
CA ALA A 458 -19.69 -25.59 -2.26
C ALA A 458 -18.89 -26.74 -2.91
N ALA A 459 -17.68 -26.44 -3.39
CA ALA A 459 -16.78 -27.40 -4.00
C ALA A 459 -16.32 -28.48 -3.01
N SER A 460 -16.10 -28.11 -1.75
CA SER A 460 -15.73 -29.06 -0.70
C SER A 460 -16.91 -29.97 -0.33
N ARG A 461 -18.10 -29.40 -0.10
CA ARG A 461 -19.27 -30.14 0.38
C ARG A 461 -20.03 -30.91 -0.70
N LYS A 462 -20.01 -30.46 -1.96
CA LYS A 462 -20.66 -31.09 -3.14
C LYS A 462 -22.15 -31.43 -2.90
N PRO A 463 -23.01 -30.44 -2.62
CA PRO A 463 -24.42 -30.71 -2.30
C PRO A 463 -25.15 -31.37 -3.48
N ARG A 464 -25.67 -32.58 -3.26
CA ARG A 464 -26.33 -33.41 -4.29
C ARG A 464 -27.84 -33.21 -4.36
N ASN A 465 -28.42 -32.58 -3.35
CA ASN A 465 -29.85 -32.36 -3.26
C ASN A 465 -30.19 -31.00 -2.62
N ALA A 466 -31.47 -30.62 -2.68
CA ALA A 466 -31.92 -29.32 -2.18
C ALA A 466 -31.73 -29.14 -0.66
N ARG A 467 -31.73 -30.23 0.12
CA ARG A 467 -31.52 -30.16 1.58
C ARG A 467 -30.07 -29.82 1.89
N GLU A 468 -29.12 -30.52 1.28
CA GLU A 468 -27.68 -30.25 1.43
C GLU A 468 -27.32 -28.86 0.94
N PHE A 469 -27.90 -28.43 -0.20
CA PHE A 469 -27.67 -27.07 -0.72
C PHE A 469 -28.12 -26.00 0.28
N ARG A 470 -29.28 -26.17 0.93
CA ARG A 470 -29.78 -25.22 1.96
C ARG A 470 -28.91 -25.16 3.22
N MET A 471 -28.15 -26.22 3.52
CA MET A 471 -27.21 -26.21 4.66
C MET A 471 -25.98 -25.34 4.41
N ILE A 472 -25.70 -24.98 3.15
CA ILE A 472 -24.65 -24.03 2.78
C ILE A 472 -25.24 -22.63 2.79
N ARG A 473 -25.28 -22.00 3.97
CA ARG A 473 -25.94 -20.71 4.19
C ARG A 473 -25.44 -19.63 3.23
N SER A 474 -24.14 -19.59 2.99
CA SER A 474 -23.43 -18.65 2.12
C SER A 474 -23.95 -18.65 0.66
N LEU A 475 -24.44 -19.79 0.15
CA LEU A 475 -25.04 -19.90 -1.20
C LEU A 475 -26.51 -19.45 -1.28
N ASN A 476 -27.18 -19.36 -0.13
CA ASN A 476 -28.62 -19.08 -0.04
C ASN A 476 -28.91 -17.65 0.41
N GLU A 477 -27.89 -16.94 0.90
CA GLU A 477 -27.98 -15.55 1.31
C GLU A 477 -27.28 -14.63 0.30
N ARG A 478 -27.72 -13.38 0.27
CA ARG A 478 -27.06 -12.32 -0.51
C ARG A 478 -25.71 -11.99 0.12
N VAL A 479 -24.68 -11.81 -0.71
CA VAL A 479 -23.39 -11.29 -0.25
C VAL A 479 -23.57 -9.88 0.31
N ARG A 480 -23.13 -9.67 1.55
CA ARG A 480 -23.09 -8.37 2.20
C ARG A 480 -21.65 -8.01 2.52
N MET A 481 -21.18 -6.89 1.97
CA MET A 481 -19.92 -6.30 2.38
C MET A 481 -20.14 -5.61 3.74
N ARG A 482 -19.19 -5.81 4.65
CA ARG A 482 -19.18 -5.20 5.99
C ARG A 482 -17.84 -4.49 6.16
N THR A 483 -17.70 -3.40 5.42
CA THR A 483 -16.56 -2.50 5.45
C THR A 483 -16.69 -1.46 6.57
N GLY A 484 -17.92 -1.22 7.05
CA GLY A 484 -18.24 -0.18 8.02
C GLY A 484 -18.50 1.17 7.35
N GLY A 485 -19.29 2.03 8.01
CA GLY A 485 -19.52 3.42 7.60
C GLY A 485 -20.27 3.60 6.27
N GLU A 486 -19.90 4.62 5.50
CA GLU A 486 -20.56 5.00 4.24
C GLU A 486 -20.33 4.01 3.09
N GLN A 487 -19.24 3.24 3.11
CA GLN A 487 -18.96 2.23 2.08
C GLN A 487 -20.01 1.11 2.07
N ASP A 488 -20.52 0.70 3.24
CA ASP A 488 -21.58 -0.31 3.32
C ASP A 488 -22.85 0.15 2.59
N LYS A 489 -23.23 1.43 2.76
CA LYS A 489 -24.36 2.02 2.05
C LYS A 489 -24.13 2.03 0.54
N MET A 490 -22.89 2.24 0.11
CA MET A 490 -22.51 2.24 -1.29
C MET A 490 -22.65 0.86 -1.93
N PHE A 491 -22.21 -0.21 -1.24
CA PHE A 491 -22.42 -1.59 -1.69
C PHE A 491 -23.89 -2.01 -1.70
N GLU A 492 -24.70 -1.54 -0.74
CA GLU A 492 -26.13 -1.88 -0.68
C GLU A 492 -26.94 -1.34 -1.89
N ARG A 493 -26.42 -0.36 -2.63
CA ARG A 493 -27.00 0.08 -3.92
C ARG A 493 -27.04 -1.05 -4.96
N TYR A 494 -26.16 -2.04 -4.86
CA TYR A 494 -26.11 -3.20 -5.76
C TYR A 494 -27.03 -4.35 -5.32
N ALA A 495 -27.69 -4.24 -4.15
CA ALA A 495 -28.58 -5.27 -3.64
C ALA A 495 -29.75 -5.63 -4.59
N PRO A 496 -30.38 -4.69 -5.34
CA PRO A 496 -31.38 -5.04 -6.34
C PRO A 496 -30.83 -5.94 -7.45
N ILE A 497 -29.60 -5.71 -7.91
CA ILE A 497 -28.91 -6.54 -8.93
C ILE A 497 -28.61 -7.92 -8.35
N GLN A 498 -28.04 -7.98 -7.15
CA GLN A 498 -27.77 -9.25 -6.45
C GLN A 498 -29.05 -10.10 -6.31
N ARG A 499 -30.20 -9.48 -6.01
CA ARG A 499 -31.49 -10.18 -5.87
C ARG A 499 -32.05 -10.75 -7.19
N LYS A 500 -31.57 -10.30 -8.36
CA LYS A 500 -31.94 -10.89 -9.66
C LYS A 500 -31.35 -12.29 -9.81
N VAL A 501 -30.17 -12.54 -9.23
CA VAL A 501 -29.53 -13.85 -9.24
C VAL A 501 -30.04 -14.68 -8.06
N LYS A 502 -30.82 -15.73 -8.36
CA LYS A 502 -31.42 -16.59 -7.33
C LYS A 502 -30.49 -17.74 -6.92
N PRO A 503 -30.55 -18.23 -5.67
CA PRO A 503 -29.78 -19.41 -5.25
C PRO A 503 -29.99 -20.66 -6.11
N SER A 504 -31.14 -20.78 -6.78
CA SER A 504 -31.42 -21.87 -7.72
C SER A 504 -30.43 -21.94 -8.89
N VAL A 505 -29.85 -20.81 -9.31
CA VAL A 505 -28.84 -20.74 -10.37
C VAL A 505 -27.56 -21.47 -9.94
N TRP A 506 -27.09 -21.22 -8.72
CA TRP A 506 -25.92 -21.90 -8.16
C TRP A 506 -26.18 -23.39 -7.95
N ARG A 507 -27.37 -23.74 -7.45
CA ARG A 507 -27.78 -25.14 -7.27
C ARG A 507 -27.76 -25.92 -8.58
N GLU A 508 -28.31 -25.34 -9.65
CA GLU A 508 -28.33 -25.97 -10.97
C GLU A 508 -26.92 -26.09 -11.56
N THR A 509 -26.07 -25.08 -11.35
CA THR A 509 -24.66 -25.10 -11.77
C THR A 509 -23.88 -26.22 -11.09
N ILE A 510 -24.04 -26.38 -9.77
CA ILE A 510 -23.41 -27.46 -9.00
C ILE A 510 -23.92 -28.82 -9.48
N ARG A 511 -25.24 -28.98 -9.69
CA ARG A 511 -25.83 -30.23 -10.18
C ARG A 511 -25.19 -30.67 -11.49
N ARG A 512 -25.11 -29.77 -12.47
CA ARG A 512 -24.48 -30.04 -13.77
C ARG A 512 -23.00 -30.41 -13.63
N ALA A 513 -22.26 -29.71 -12.77
CA ALA A 513 -20.85 -30.02 -12.54
C ALA A 513 -20.64 -31.40 -11.90
N LEU A 514 -21.54 -31.84 -11.01
CA LEU A 514 -21.49 -33.17 -10.40
C LEU A 514 -21.88 -34.30 -11.36
N GLU A 515 -22.64 -33.99 -12.42
CA GLU A 515 -23.03 -34.93 -13.48
C GLU A 515 -21.93 -35.13 -14.55
N LEU A 516 -20.86 -34.32 -14.54
CA LEU A 516 -19.76 -34.47 -15.47
C LEU A 516 -19.03 -35.80 -15.27
N PRO A 517 -18.73 -36.55 -16.36
CA PRO A 517 -17.94 -37.78 -16.25
C PRO A 517 -16.50 -37.46 -15.79
N PRO A 518 -15.82 -38.40 -15.10
CA PRO A 518 -14.46 -38.18 -14.59
C PRO A 518 -13.44 -37.72 -15.63
N SER A 519 -13.63 -38.09 -16.90
CA SER A 519 -12.78 -37.68 -18.02
C SER A 519 -12.85 -36.18 -18.35
N GLN A 520 -13.86 -35.46 -17.83
CA GLN A 520 -14.06 -34.03 -18.05
C GLN A 520 -13.71 -33.17 -16.82
N TRP A 521 -13.29 -33.78 -15.72
CA TRP A 521 -12.91 -33.02 -14.53
C TRP A 521 -11.61 -32.26 -14.78
N PRO A 522 -11.55 -30.97 -14.39
CA PRO A 522 -10.32 -30.22 -14.51
C PRO A 522 -9.29 -30.76 -13.53
N VAL A 523 -8.04 -30.77 -13.96
CA VAL A 523 -6.88 -31.04 -13.11
C VAL A 523 -6.12 -29.74 -12.91
N MET A 524 -5.49 -29.60 -11.74
CA MET A 524 -4.55 -28.51 -11.53
C MET A 524 -3.44 -28.62 -12.57
N PRO A 525 -3.08 -27.53 -13.29
CA PRO A 525 -1.94 -27.56 -14.19
C PRO A 525 -0.72 -28.04 -13.42
N VAL A 526 -0.11 -29.13 -13.88
CA VAL A 526 1.17 -29.58 -13.32
C VAL A 526 2.17 -28.47 -13.62
N PRO A 527 2.90 -27.93 -12.63
CA PRO A 527 4.03 -27.06 -12.92
C PRO A 527 4.97 -27.86 -13.80
N VAL A 528 5.16 -27.44 -15.05
CA VAL A 528 6.12 -28.04 -15.98
C VAL A 528 7.51 -27.74 -15.40
N ALA A 529 7.95 -28.56 -14.45
CA ALA A 529 9.13 -28.29 -13.62
C ALA A 529 10.43 -28.69 -14.31
N ASP A 530 10.34 -29.50 -15.38
CA ASP A 530 11.47 -30.21 -15.98
C ASP A 530 11.78 -29.82 -17.43
N GLU A 531 11.12 -28.81 -18.00
CA GLU A 531 11.53 -28.27 -19.30
C GLU A 531 12.34 -26.98 -19.09
N GLU A 532 13.54 -26.89 -19.68
CA GLU A 532 14.37 -25.67 -19.72
C GLU A 532 13.68 -24.44 -20.33
N HIS A 533 12.47 -24.62 -20.85
CA HIS A 533 11.61 -23.61 -21.49
C HIS A 533 10.47 -23.11 -20.57
N ALA A 534 10.32 -23.64 -19.35
CA ALA A 534 9.30 -23.20 -18.40
C ALA A 534 9.82 -22.12 -17.43
N ASN A 535 8.92 -21.26 -16.95
CA ASN A 535 9.25 -20.27 -15.91
C ASN A 535 9.77 -20.97 -14.65
N ALA A 536 10.91 -20.53 -14.16
CA ALA A 536 11.52 -21.10 -12.98
C ALA A 536 10.64 -20.89 -11.73
N PRO A 537 10.60 -21.87 -10.82
CA PRO A 537 9.71 -21.84 -9.67
C PRO A 537 9.98 -20.63 -8.77
N ARG A 538 8.92 -20.05 -8.18
CA ARG A 538 9.02 -18.95 -7.20
C ARG A 538 9.44 -19.43 -5.81
N SER A 539 9.20 -20.70 -5.48
CA SER A 539 9.44 -21.25 -4.15
C SER A 539 10.92 -21.52 -3.92
N MET A 540 11.60 -20.65 -3.17
CA MET A 540 13.02 -20.79 -2.83
C MET A 540 13.32 -22.10 -2.07
N LYS A 541 12.34 -22.65 -1.34
CA LYS A 541 12.46 -23.96 -0.69
C LYS A 541 12.67 -25.08 -1.70
N LEU A 542 11.98 -25.05 -2.84
CA LEU A 542 12.15 -26.05 -3.89
C LEU A 542 13.55 -25.98 -4.51
N TRP A 543 14.06 -24.76 -4.75
CA TRP A 543 15.43 -24.56 -5.22
C TRP A 543 16.45 -25.16 -4.26
N ALA A 544 16.37 -24.82 -2.96
CA ALA A 544 17.32 -25.29 -1.96
C ALA A 544 17.26 -26.82 -1.76
N THR A 545 16.08 -27.42 -1.84
CA THR A 545 15.89 -28.85 -1.57
C THR A 545 16.14 -29.76 -2.77
N ARG A 546 15.70 -29.36 -3.98
CA ARG A 546 15.79 -30.19 -5.19
C ARG A 546 16.92 -29.79 -6.13
N HIS A 547 17.31 -28.52 -6.18
CA HIS A 547 18.32 -28.01 -7.12
C HIS A 547 19.35 -27.08 -6.43
N PRO A 548 20.11 -27.58 -5.44
CA PRO A 548 21.02 -26.76 -4.63
C PRO A 548 22.12 -26.08 -5.45
N GLN A 549 22.55 -26.67 -6.57
CA GLN A 549 23.54 -26.06 -7.47
C GLN A 549 22.96 -24.83 -8.19
N ARG A 550 21.75 -24.95 -8.78
CA ARG A 550 21.02 -23.82 -9.39
C ARG A 550 20.74 -22.71 -8.38
N MET A 551 20.45 -23.07 -7.13
CA MET A 551 20.25 -22.11 -6.04
C MET A 551 21.51 -21.28 -5.74
N ARG A 552 22.68 -21.91 -5.65
CA ARG A 552 23.96 -21.20 -5.42
C ARG A 552 24.24 -20.21 -6.55
N LEU A 553 24.10 -20.66 -7.80
CA LEU A 553 24.26 -19.78 -8.97
C LEU A 553 23.33 -18.57 -8.89
N LEU A 554 22.05 -18.78 -8.58
CA LEU A 554 21.09 -17.69 -8.42
C LEU A 554 21.49 -16.73 -7.29
N GLN A 555 22.03 -17.22 -6.17
CA GLN A 555 22.52 -16.38 -5.08
C GLN A 555 23.71 -15.53 -5.52
N ASP A 556 24.66 -16.09 -6.26
CA ASP A 556 25.84 -15.39 -6.74
C ASP A 556 25.47 -14.33 -7.79
N VAL A 557 24.57 -14.66 -8.72
CA VAL A 557 24.02 -13.69 -9.69
C VAL A 557 23.28 -12.57 -8.96
N ARG A 558 22.46 -12.88 -7.95
CA ARG A 558 21.75 -11.87 -7.16
C ARG A 558 22.69 -10.94 -6.42
N LYS A 559 23.81 -11.44 -5.88
CA LYS A 559 24.82 -10.59 -5.22
C LYS A 559 25.40 -9.56 -6.18
N VAL A 560 25.74 -9.96 -7.41
CA VAL A 560 26.26 -9.03 -8.41
C VAL A 560 25.22 -8.00 -8.83
N VAL A 561 23.97 -8.40 -9.02
CA VAL A 561 22.89 -7.45 -9.33
C VAL A 561 22.64 -6.49 -8.15
N SER A 562 22.70 -6.98 -6.91
CA SER A 562 22.63 -6.12 -5.71
C SER A 562 23.79 -5.13 -5.63
N GLN A 563 25.02 -5.54 -5.95
CA GLN A 563 26.15 -4.61 -6.00
C GLN A 563 25.92 -3.51 -7.05
N ILE A 564 25.46 -3.86 -8.25
CA ILE A 564 25.13 -2.88 -9.29
C ILE A 564 23.98 -1.96 -8.83
N ALA A 565 23.01 -2.48 -8.08
CA ALA A 565 21.93 -1.70 -7.49
C ALA A 565 22.46 -0.63 -6.53
N ASP A 566 23.39 -1.00 -5.66
CA ASP A 566 24.03 -0.09 -4.72
C ASP A 566 24.89 0.95 -5.46
N ASP A 567 25.73 0.51 -6.41
CA ASP A 567 26.63 1.37 -7.19
C ASP A 567 25.88 2.43 -8.01
N THR A 568 24.71 2.05 -8.54
CA THR A 568 23.86 2.94 -9.35
C THR A 568 22.76 3.64 -8.55
N ARG A 569 22.64 3.35 -7.24
CA ARG A 569 21.54 3.79 -6.38
C ARG A 569 20.18 3.57 -7.05
N THR A 570 19.97 2.36 -7.57
CA THR A 570 18.75 1.96 -8.28
C THR A 570 18.28 0.63 -7.72
N PRO A 571 17.03 0.50 -7.23
CA PRO A 571 16.56 -0.76 -6.65
C PRO A 571 16.75 -1.94 -7.61
N ALA A 572 17.20 -3.08 -7.08
CA ALA A 572 17.56 -4.25 -7.89
C ALA A 572 16.38 -4.75 -8.74
N GLU A 573 15.15 -4.64 -8.23
CA GLU A 573 13.93 -5.01 -8.96
C GLU A 573 13.59 -4.08 -10.13
N ILE A 574 14.13 -2.85 -10.16
CA ILE A 574 14.03 -1.90 -11.27
C ILE A 574 15.10 -2.20 -12.32
N ILE A 575 16.30 -2.57 -11.89
CA ILE A 575 17.39 -2.98 -12.79
C ILE A 575 16.99 -4.22 -13.59
N VAL A 576 16.37 -5.22 -12.94
CA VAL A 576 15.90 -6.42 -13.63
C VAL A 576 14.79 -7.10 -12.83
N LYS A 577 13.74 -7.53 -13.53
CA LYS A 577 12.65 -8.28 -12.91
C LYS A 577 13.20 -9.57 -12.26
N PRO A 578 12.97 -9.83 -10.96
CA PRO A 578 13.56 -10.99 -10.27
C PRO A 578 13.20 -12.36 -10.89
N GLN A 579 12.09 -12.46 -11.61
CA GLN A 579 11.72 -13.68 -12.34
C GLN A 579 12.69 -13.98 -13.50
N ILE A 580 13.25 -12.96 -14.15
CA ILE A 580 14.19 -13.13 -15.27
C ILE A 580 15.47 -13.79 -14.77
N LEU A 581 16.02 -13.31 -13.64
CA LEU A 581 17.21 -13.93 -13.02
C LEU A 581 16.95 -15.38 -12.58
N ARG A 582 15.76 -15.66 -12.06
CA ARG A 582 15.35 -17.04 -11.74
C ARG A 582 15.29 -17.90 -12.99
N ASN A 583 14.72 -17.42 -14.08
CA ASN A 583 14.67 -18.16 -15.35
C ASN A 583 16.07 -18.38 -15.93
N LEU A 584 16.96 -17.38 -15.84
CA LEU A 584 18.34 -17.47 -16.30
C LEU A 584 19.11 -18.59 -15.59
N CYS A 585 18.94 -18.72 -14.28
CA CYS A 585 19.65 -19.71 -13.46
C CYS A 585 18.95 -21.09 -13.43
N TRP A 586 17.84 -21.27 -14.15
CA TRP A 586 17.06 -22.52 -14.17
C TRP A 586 17.50 -23.45 -15.31
N THR A 587 18.75 -23.88 -15.24
CA THR A 587 19.39 -24.76 -16.24
C THR A 587 20.52 -25.54 -15.57
N ASP A 588 20.88 -26.68 -16.15
CA ASP A 588 22.06 -27.45 -15.75
C ASP A 588 23.32 -27.06 -16.54
N GLU A 589 23.17 -26.27 -17.61
CA GLU A 589 24.26 -25.83 -18.47
C GLU A 589 24.38 -24.29 -18.53
N PRO A 590 24.52 -23.61 -17.38
CA PRO A 590 24.48 -22.14 -17.33
C PRO A 590 25.56 -21.48 -18.19
N ARG A 591 26.74 -22.11 -18.31
CA ARG A 591 27.87 -21.64 -19.13
C ARG A 591 27.60 -21.58 -20.64
N LYS A 592 26.58 -22.29 -21.14
CA LYS A 592 26.21 -22.27 -22.56
C LYS A 592 25.25 -21.14 -22.91
N ARG A 593 24.74 -20.39 -21.92
CA ARG A 593 23.77 -19.33 -22.16
C ARG A 593 24.45 -18.04 -22.57
N ASP A 594 24.00 -17.47 -23.69
CA ASP A 594 24.20 -16.06 -23.95
C ASP A 594 23.29 -15.27 -23.00
N VAL A 595 23.88 -14.66 -21.97
CA VAL A 595 23.15 -13.90 -20.96
C VAL A 595 22.44 -12.70 -21.58
N ALA A 596 23.08 -11.99 -22.51
CA ALA A 596 22.51 -10.78 -23.08
C ALA A 596 21.29 -11.12 -23.94
N GLU A 597 21.43 -12.11 -24.83
CA GLU A 597 20.33 -12.60 -25.65
C GLU A 597 19.19 -13.17 -24.79
N PHE A 598 19.53 -13.92 -23.74
CA PHE A 598 18.53 -14.48 -22.83
C PHE A 598 17.73 -13.38 -22.12
N LEU A 599 18.40 -12.36 -21.56
CA LEU A 599 17.73 -11.24 -20.89
C LEU A 599 16.76 -10.52 -21.84
N LYS A 600 17.18 -10.26 -23.09
CA LYS A 600 16.32 -9.66 -24.12
C LYS A 600 15.11 -10.54 -24.44
N SER A 601 15.30 -11.84 -24.60
CA SER A 601 14.20 -12.79 -24.87
C SER A 601 13.14 -12.82 -23.75
N GLN A 602 13.53 -12.48 -22.53
CA GLN A 602 12.65 -12.40 -21.36
C GLN A 602 12.00 -11.02 -21.17
N GLY A 603 12.25 -10.07 -22.07
CA GLY A 603 11.68 -8.72 -22.04
C GLY A 603 12.45 -7.71 -21.17
N ALA A 604 13.74 -7.95 -20.90
CA ALA A 604 14.61 -6.91 -20.35
C ALA A 604 14.89 -5.83 -21.41
N ARG A 605 14.92 -4.57 -20.99
CA ARG A 605 15.19 -3.41 -21.87
C ARG A 605 16.68 -3.32 -22.17
N ASP A 606 17.06 -2.60 -23.23
CA ASP A 606 18.44 -2.54 -23.68
C ASP A 606 19.34 -1.92 -22.61
N TRP A 607 18.91 -0.87 -21.91
CA TRP A 607 19.67 -0.30 -20.80
C TRP A 607 19.94 -1.31 -19.68
N GLN A 608 18.96 -2.17 -19.35
CA GLN A 608 19.10 -3.20 -18.32
C GLN A 608 20.13 -4.23 -18.74
N VAL A 609 20.05 -4.71 -19.99
CA VAL A 609 20.98 -5.69 -20.54
C VAL A 609 22.40 -5.13 -20.59
N ASN A 610 22.55 -3.91 -21.09
CA ASN A 610 23.84 -3.22 -21.17
C ASN A 610 24.46 -3.01 -19.78
N LEU A 611 23.63 -2.77 -18.75
CA LEU A 611 24.08 -2.56 -17.39
C LEU A 611 24.58 -3.85 -16.71
N ILE A 612 23.86 -4.98 -16.87
CA ILE A 612 24.13 -6.18 -16.05
C ILE A 612 24.75 -7.36 -16.79
N ALA A 613 24.56 -7.49 -18.11
CA ALA A 613 24.84 -8.75 -18.81
C ALA A 613 26.31 -9.19 -18.68
N ALA A 614 27.27 -8.28 -18.85
CA ALA A 614 28.69 -8.60 -18.75
C ALA A 614 29.09 -9.08 -17.35
N SER A 615 28.60 -8.42 -16.30
CA SER A 615 28.88 -8.77 -14.90
C SER A 615 28.23 -10.10 -14.52
N VAL A 616 27.00 -10.34 -14.96
CA VAL A 616 26.29 -11.62 -14.74
C VAL A 616 26.96 -12.76 -15.49
N SER A 617 27.42 -12.55 -16.74
CA SER A 617 28.17 -13.57 -17.49
C SER A 617 29.46 -13.99 -16.79
N ARG A 618 30.18 -13.07 -16.14
CA ARG A 618 31.39 -13.41 -15.37
C ARG A 618 31.14 -14.30 -14.16
N VAL A 619 29.94 -14.26 -13.58
CA VAL A 619 29.53 -15.14 -12.47
C VAL A 619 29.13 -16.53 -12.99
N ILE A 620 28.55 -16.56 -14.19
CA ILE A 620 28.05 -17.80 -14.81
C ILE A 620 29.19 -18.64 -15.42
N MET A 621 30.23 -18.01 -15.95
CA MET A 621 31.44 -18.67 -16.47
C MET A 621 32.32 -19.20 -15.33
#